data_AF-A0A2R9SN36-F1
#
_entry.id   AF-A0A2R9SN36-F1
#
_cell.length_a   1.000
_cell.length_b   1.000
_cell.length_c   1.000
_cell.angle_alpha   90.00
_cell.angle_beta   90.00
_cell.angle_gamma   90.00
#
_symmetry.space_group_name_H-M   'P 1'
#
loop_
_entity.id
_entity.type
_entity.pdbx_description
1 polymer ?
#
loop_
_entity_poly.entity_id
_entity_poly.type
_entity_poly.pdbx_seq_one_letter_code
_entity_poly.pdbx_strand_id
1 'polypeptide(L)'
;MSKLFKALGAIWLIGGFIGGVIVFIIMEGNWLTGITWLISGAIMGALFYTVGEIHEIVWENNALLREVLHRLPQQPGDKKPPLGNSRANLSALKDYKMNAKD
;
A
#
# COMPACT_ATOMS: atom_id res chain seq x y z
N MET A 1 2.97 -13.34 0.80
CA MET A 1 2.90 -12.50 2.01
C MET A 1 1.78 -12.92 2.96
N SER A 2 0.59 -13.30 2.47
CA SER A 2 -0.53 -13.78 3.30
C SER A 2 -0.16 -14.88 4.32
N LYS A 3 0.55 -15.93 3.89
CA LYS A 3 1.02 -17.01 4.78
C LYS A 3 1.92 -16.52 5.93
N LEU A 4 2.72 -15.47 5.72
CA LEU A 4 3.58 -14.90 6.76
C LEU A 4 2.76 -14.13 7.79
N PHE A 5 1.79 -13.33 7.36
CA PHE A 5 0.89 -12.62 8.28
C PHE A 5 -0.01 -13.58 9.06
N LYS A 6 -0.49 -14.66 8.43
CA LYS A 6 -1.22 -15.73 9.12
C LYS A 6 -0.35 -16.44 10.16
N ALA A 7 0.91 -16.73 9.84
CA ALA A 7 1.85 -17.31 10.78
C ALA A 7 2.19 -16.34 11.94
N LEU A 8 2.41 -15.06 11.65
CA LEU A 8 2.62 -14.01 12.66
C LEU A 8 1.42 -13.84 13.60
N GLY A 9 0.20 -13.89 13.06
CA GLY A 9 -1.03 -13.88 13.86
C GLY A 9 -1.13 -15.09 14.80
N ALA A 10 -0.78 -16.29 14.31
CA ALA A 10 -0.75 -17.51 15.13
C ALA A 10 0.33 -17.44 16.23
N ILE A 11 1.52 -16.92 15.92
CA ILE A 11 2.60 -16.70 16.90
C ILE A 11 2.14 -15.71 17.97
N TRP A 12 1.45 -14.63 17.61
CA TRP A 12 0.92 -13.67 18.57
C TRP A 12 -0.17 -14.25 19.47
N LEU A 13 -1.05 -15.10 18.94
CA LEU A 13 -2.05 -15.82 19.74
C LEU A 13 -1.40 -16.76 20.75
N ILE A 14 -0.45 -17.59 20.29
CA ILE A 14 0.27 -18.54 21.15
C ILE A 14 1.13 -17.78 22.17
N GLY A 15 1.84 -16.73 21.74
CA GLY A 15 2.67 -15.89 22.58
C GLY A 15 1.87 -15.14 23.63
N GLY A 16 0.68 -14.63 23.27
CA GLY A 16 -0.26 -14.01 24.21
C GLY A 16 -0.77 -14.99 25.27
N PHE A 17 -1.09 -16.21 24.86
CA PHE A 17 -1.51 -17.27 25.79
C PHE A 17 -0.39 -17.68 26.75
N ILE A 18 0.79 -17.98 26.23
CA ILE A 18 1.97 -18.36 27.03
C ILE A 18 2.38 -17.19 27.95
N GLY A 19 2.41 -15.97 27.42
CA GLY A 19 2.73 -14.77 28.18
C GLY A 19 1.75 -14.52 29.32
N GLY A 20 0.44 -14.68 29.08
CA GLY A 20 -0.59 -14.56 30.11
C GLY A 20 -0.43 -15.59 31.23
N VAL A 21 -0.10 -16.85 30.90
CA VAL A 21 0.16 -17.90 31.89
C VAL A 21 1.44 -17.60 32.71
N ILE A 22 2.51 -17.15 32.06
CA ILE A 22 3.75 -16.78 32.75
C ILE A 22 3.51 -15.60 33.71
N VAL A 23 2.83 -14.55 33.25
CA VAL A 23 2.51 -13.38 34.08
C VAL A 23 1.63 -13.77 35.26
N PHE A 24 0.67 -14.68 35.06
CA PHE A 24 -0.16 -15.21 36.13
C PHE A 24 0.66 -15.92 37.22
N ILE A 25 1.66 -16.73 36.82
CA ILE A 25 2.55 -17.43 37.75
C ILE A 25 3.47 -16.44 38.49
N ILE A 26 4.05 -15.47 37.78
CA ILE A 26 4.98 -14.48 38.37
C ILE A 26 4.25 -13.52 39.32
N MET A 27 3.01 -13.13 39.00
CA MET A 27 2.21 -12.21 39.81
C MET A 27 1.32 -12.93 40.84
N GLU A 28 1.72 -14.11 41.30
CA GLU A 28 1.09 -14.86 42.39
C GLU A 28 -0.44 -15.02 42.24
N GLY A 29 -0.90 -15.31 41.02
CA GLY A 29 -2.32 -15.57 40.77
C GLY A 29 -3.16 -14.32 40.53
N ASN A 30 -2.56 -13.18 40.19
CA ASN A 30 -3.30 -12.01 39.71
C ASN A 30 -3.98 -12.29 38.35
N TRP A 31 -5.20 -12.79 38.43
CA TRP A 31 -6.05 -13.12 37.30
C TRP A 31 -6.31 -11.94 36.37
N LEU A 32 -6.43 -10.71 36.90
CA LEU A 32 -6.75 -9.53 36.10
C LEU A 32 -5.64 -9.24 35.09
N THR A 33 -4.38 -9.30 35.54
CA THR A 33 -3.22 -9.06 34.68
C THR A 33 -3.04 -10.19 33.66
N GLY A 34 -3.24 -11.45 34.06
CA GLY A 34 -3.19 -12.60 33.16
C GLY A 34 -4.26 -12.56 32.05
N ILE A 35 -5.50 -12.21 32.41
CA ILE A 35 -6.61 -12.04 31.45
C ILE A 35 -6.33 -10.87 30.51
N THR A 36 -5.80 -9.75 31.01
CA THR A 36 -5.44 -8.60 30.19
C THR A 36 -4.38 -8.98 29.15
N TRP A 37 -3.39 -9.80 29.51
CA TRP A 37 -2.38 -10.33 28.60
C TRP A 37 -2.94 -11.29 27.56
N LEU A 38 -3.87 -12.16 27.95
CA LEU A 38 -4.58 -13.04 27.03
C LEU A 38 -5.38 -12.26 26.00
N ILE A 39 -6.15 -11.27 26.45
CA ILE A 39 -6.99 -10.43 25.59
C ILE A 39 -6.10 -9.58 24.67
N SER A 40 -5.01 -9.00 25.18
CA SER A 40 -4.11 -8.20 24.35
C SER A 40 -3.45 -9.04 23.25
N GLY A 41 -3.01 -10.25 23.57
CA GLY A 41 -2.47 -11.20 22.60
C GLY A 41 -3.49 -11.63 21.55
N ALA A 42 -4.74 -11.88 21.95
CA ALA A 42 -5.82 -12.22 21.03
C ALA A 42 -6.19 -11.07 20.09
N ILE A 43 -6.32 -9.84 20.60
CA ILE A 43 -6.57 -8.64 19.80
C ILE A 43 -5.44 -8.45 18.79
N MET A 44 -4.20 -8.55 19.25
CA MET A 44 -3.05 -8.30 18.38
C MET A 44 -2.89 -9.39 17.31
N GLY A 45 -3.14 -10.66 17.66
CA GLY A 45 -3.22 -11.75 16.69
C GLY A 45 -4.31 -11.54 15.63
N ALA A 46 -5.50 -11.08 16.04
CA ALA A 46 -6.60 -10.78 15.13
C ALA A 46 -6.28 -9.60 14.20
N LEU A 47 -5.61 -8.56 14.70
CA LEU A 47 -5.14 -7.43 13.89
C LEU A 47 -4.14 -7.88 12.83
N PHE A 48 -3.14 -8.68 13.18
CA PHE A 48 -2.17 -9.18 12.20
C PHE A 48 -2.82 -10.09 11.15
N TYR A 49 -3.79 -10.91 11.56
CA TYR A 49 -4.55 -11.74 10.63
C TYR A 49 -5.35 -10.90 9.62
N THR A 50 -6.13 -9.93 10.10
CA THR A 50 -6.97 -9.07 9.26
C THR A 50 -6.15 -8.17 8.34
N VAL A 51 -5.03 -7.61 8.82
CA VAL A 51 -4.09 -6.85 7.98
C VAL A 51 -3.51 -7.73 6.88
N GLY A 52 -3.19 -8.99 7.18
CA GLY A 52 -2.73 -9.96 6.19
C GLY A 52 -3.73 -10.21 5.07
N GLU A 53 -5.01 -10.39 5.42
CA GLU A 53 -6.12 -10.56 4.45
C GLU A 53 -6.32 -9.30 3.61
N ILE A 54 -6.36 -8.11 4.22
CA ILE A 54 -6.51 -6.85 3.49
C ILE A 54 -5.36 -6.66 2.49
N HIS A 55 -4.13 -6.95 2.92
CA HIS A 55 -2.97 -6.86 2.02
C HIS A 55 -3.07 -7.83 0.84
N GLU A 56 -3.61 -9.03 1.04
CA GLU A 56 -3.82 -10.01 -0.04
C GLU A 56 -4.84 -9.47 -1.06
N ILE A 57 -5.98 -8.95 -0.58
CA ILE A 57 -7.02 -8.36 -1.43
C ILE A 57 -6.48 -7.15 -2.21
N VAL A 58 -5.74 -6.26 -1.54
CA VAL A 58 -5.14 -5.08 -2.20
C VAL A 58 -4.12 -5.49 -3.25
N TRP A 59 -3.32 -6.52 -2.98
CA TRP A 59 -2.35 -7.02 -3.94
C TRP A 59 -3.02 -7.62 -5.18
N GLU A 60 -4.05 -8.44 -5.01
CA GLU A 60 -4.85 -8.99 -6.10
C GLU A 60 -5.51 -7.87 -6.93
N ASN A 61 -6.11 -6.89 -6.28
CA ASN A 61 -6.72 -5.75 -6.96
C ASN A 61 -5.70 -4.94 -7.77
N ASN A 62 -4.50 -4.73 -7.23
CA ASN A 62 -3.43 -4.04 -7.94
C ASN A 62 -2.95 -4.84 -9.17
N ALA A 63 -2.86 -6.16 -9.05
CA ALA A 63 -2.52 -7.04 -10.18
C ALA A 63 -3.57 -6.96 -11.30
N LEU A 64 -4.86 -7.02 -10.94
CA LEU A 64 -5.98 -6.89 -11.89
C LEU A 64 -6.01 -5.50 -12.53
N LEU A 65 -5.81 -4.45 -11.75
CA LEU A 65 -5.73 -3.07 -12.26
C LEU A 65 -4.60 -2.91 -13.28
N ARG A 66 -3.42 -3.47 -13.00
CA ARG A 66 -2.30 -3.47 -13.96
C ARG A 66 -2.64 -4.24 -15.23
N GLU A 67 -3.30 -5.38 -15.10
CA GLU A 67 -3.71 -6.18 -16.25
C GLU A 67 -4.74 -5.44 -17.11
N VAL A 68 -5.74 -4.80 -16.51
CA VAL A 68 -6.72 -3.95 -17.21
C VAL A 68 -6.01 -2.77 -17.88
N LEU A 69 -5.09 -2.10 -17.20
CA LEU A 69 -4.31 -1.00 -17.76
C LEU A 69 -3.46 -1.44 -18.96
N HIS A 70 -2.95 -2.67 -18.95
CA HIS A 70 -2.16 -3.25 -20.04
C HIS A 70 -3.01 -3.71 -21.23
N ARG A 71 -4.27 -4.10 -20.97
CA ARG A 71 -5.24 -4.53 -22.00
C ARG A 71 -6.03 -3.38 -22.61
N LEU A 72 -6.08 -2.22 -21.95
CA LEU A 72 -6.68 -1.02 -22.53
C LEU A 72 -5.87 -0.61 -23.77
N PRO A 73 -6.51 -0.45 -24.94
CA PRO A 73 -5.83 0.06 -26.12
C PRO A 73 -5.24 1.41 -25.74
N GLN A 74 -3.94 1.62 -26.03
CA GLN A 74 -3.31 2.93 -25.90
C GLN A 74 -4.24 3.95 -26.55
N GLN A 75 -4.84 4.83 -25.75
CA GLN A 75 -5.63 5.91 -26.31
C GLN A 75 -4.75 6.66 -27.32
N PRO A 76 -5.28 7.08 -28.48
CA PRO A 76 -4.49 7.75 -29.51
C PRO A 76 -4.02 9.18 -29.11
N GLY A 77 -3.76 9.44 -27.83
CA GLY A 77 -3.29 10.71 -27.26
C GLY A 77 -2.02 10.61 -26.41
N ASP A 78 -1.53 9.40 -26.06
CA ASP A 78 -0.34 9.23 -25.21
C ASP A 78 1.00 9.34 -25.96
N LYS A 79 0.97 9.67 -27.26
CA LYS A 79 2.15 10.21 -27.94
C LYS A 79 2.28 11.67 -27.50
N LYS A 80 3.05 11.89 -26.43
CA LYS A 80 3.63 13.20 -26.11
C LYS A 80 4.13 13.79 -27.44
N PRO A 81 3.59 14.93 -27.93
CA PRO A 81 4.07 15.49 -29.18
C PRO A 81 5.59 15.70 -29.03
N PRO A 82 6.40 15.30 -30.02
CA PRO A 82 7.83 15.58 -29.94
C PRO A 82 7.96 17.07 -29.66
N LEU A 83 8.77 17.43 -28.66
CA LEU A 83 9.14 18.81 -28.37
C LEU A 83 9.85 19.33 -29.64
N GLY A 84 9.05 19.80 -30.60
CA GLY A 84 9.54 20.37 -31.84
C GLY A 84 10.40 21.56 -31.47
N ASN A 85 11.60 21.62 -32.06
CA ASN A 85 12.61 22.62 -31.77
C ASN A 85 12.02 24.04 -31.70
N SER A 86 11.70 24.51 -30.49
CA SER A 86 11.20 25.87 -30.24
C SER A 86 12.18 26.96 -30.72
N ARG A 87 13.44 26.58 -30.94
CA ARG A 87 14.47 27.44 -31.57
C ARG A 87 14.20 27.73 -33.05
N ALA A 88 13.60 26.81 -33.80
CA ALA A 88 13.32 27.01 -35.22
C ALA A 88 12.14 27.97 -35.46
N ASN A 89 11.18 28.00 -34.54
CA ASN A 89 10.02 28.89 -34.65
C ASN A 89 10.37 30.35 -34.29
N LEU A 90 11.37 30.57 -33.43
CA LEU A 90 11.86 31.91 -33.10
C LEU A 90 12.68 32.54 -34.24
N SER A 91 13.39 31.75 -35.05
CA SER A 91 14.07 32.27 -36.24
C SER A 91 13.09 32.74 -37.33
N ALA A 92 11.90 32.12 -37.44
CA ALA A 92 10.87 32.54 -38.40
C ALA A 92 10.21 33.88 -38.02
N LEU A 93 10.26 34.28 -36.75
CA LEU A 93 9.77 35.57 -36.26
C LEU A 93 10.78 36.71 -36.40
N LYS A 94 12.05 36.42 -36.71
CA LYS A 94 13.10 37.45 -36.85
C LYS A 94 12.84 38.39 -38.03
N ASP A 95 12.28 37.87 -39.12
CA ASP A 95 11.97 38.66 -40.32
C ASP A 95 10.50 39.10 -40.39
N TYR A 96 9.69 38.78 -39.36
CA TYR A 96 8.30 39.20 -39.30
C TYR A 96 8.21 40.68 -38.89
N LYS A 97 8.22 41.56 -39.90
CA LYS A 97 8.00 43.00 -39.73
C LYS A 97 6.50 43.26 -39.63
N MET A 98 6.00 43.50 -38.41
CA MET A 98 4.61 43.85 -38.16
C MET A 98 4.33 45.21 -38.82
N ASN A 99 3.59 45.21 -39.93
CA ASN A 99 3.17 46.43 -40.61
C ASN A 99 2.01 47.05 -39.83
N ALA A 100 2.33 47.90 -38.85
CA ALA A 100 1.36 48.79 -38.25
C ALA A 100 1.04 49.87 -39.30
N LYS A 101 -0.12 49.75 -39.93
CA LYS A 101 -0.72 50.84 -40.71
C LYS A 101 -1.54 51.68 -39.74
N ASP A 102 -1.29 52.99 -39.77
CA ASP A 102 -1.98 54.05 -39.03
C ASP A 102 -3.51 53.96 -39.15
#